data_AF-A0A9N7BAM4-F1
#
_entry.id   AF-A0A9N7BAM4-F1
#
_cell.length_a   1.000
_cell.length_b   1.000
_cell.length_c   1.000
_cell.angle_alpha   90.00
_cell.angle_beta   90.00
_cell.angle_gamma   90.00
#
_symmetry.space_group_name_H-M   'P 1'
#
loop_
_entity.id
_entity.type
_entity.pdbx_description
1 polymer ?
#
loop_
_entity_poly.entity_id
_entity_poly.type
_entity_poly.pdbx_seq_one_letter_code
_entity_poly.pdbx_strand_id
1 'polypeptide(L)' 'MNVNKKFNVLAPITLEQNLSIYDEALDFAIDSSEKRIKNIGISGSYGAGKSTVWNTYVKKEILIILFQYH' A
#
# COMPACT_ATOMS: atom_id res chain seq x y z
N MET A 1 -26.37 24.27 -1.40
CA MET A 1 -25.19 24.71 -2.17
C MET A 1 -23.93 24.14 -1.53
N ASN A 2 -22.97 23.75 -2.38
CA ASN A 2 -21.55 23.56 -2.12
C ASN A 2 -21.02 22.37 -1.30
N VAL A 3 -20.76 21.31 -2.06
CA VAL A 3 -19.52 20.50 -2.11
C VAL A 3 -18.48 20.83 -1.02
N ASN A 4 -18.51 20.13 0.10
CA ASN A 4 -17.31 19.97 0.92
C ASN A 4 -16.56 18.72 0.42
N LYS A 5 -16.07 18.80 -0.82
CA LYS A 5 -14.95 17.96 -1.25
C LYS A 5 -13.81 18.36 -0.34
N LYS A 6 -13.62 17.62 0.76
CA LYS A 6 -12.36 17.62 1.49
C LYS A 6 -11.31 17.15 0.48
N PHE A 7 -10.72 18.10 -0.22
CA PHE A 7 -9.49 17.88 -0.94
C PHE A 7 -8.47 17.53 0.14
N ASN A 8 -8.27 16.23 0.36
CA ASN A 8 -7.08 15.78 1.05
C ASN A 8 -5.93 16.25 0.19
N VAL A 9 -5.14 17.19 0.74
CA VAL A 9 -3.90 17.64 0.14
C VAL A 9 -3.13 16.39 -0.26
N LEU A 10 -2.72 16.29 -1.52
CA LEU A 10 -1.86 15.24 -2.07
C LEU A 10 -0.42 15.36 -1.49
N ALA A 11 -0.30 15.69 -0.21
CA ALA A 11 0.91 15.50 0.55
C ALA A 11 1.19 14.00 0.58
N PRO A 12 2.46 13.58 0.64
CA PRO A 12 2.80 12.19 0.93
C PRO A 12 2.46 11.91 2.40
N ILE A 13 1.17 11.84 2.72
CA ILE A 13 0.70 11.41 4.03
C ILE A 13 0.99 9.91 4.07
N THR A 14 1.79 9.48 5.03
CA THR A 14 1.89 8.06 5.34
C THR A 14 0.54 7.65 5.92
N LEU A 15 -0.21 6.82 5.20
CA LEU A 15 -1.46 6.29 5.70
C LEU A 15 -1.12 5.28 6.80
N GLU A 16 -1.84 5.33 7.93
CA GLU A 16 -1.71 4.32 8.99
C GLU A 16 -2.06 2.93 8.46
N GLN A 17 -3.00 2.85 7.51
CA GLN A 17 -3.46 1.62 6.87
C GLN A 17 -3.81 1.89 5.39
N ASN A 18 -3.53 0.91 4.53
CA ASN A 18 -3.98 0.92 3.14
C ASN A 18 -5.46 0.53 3.05
N LEU A 19 -6.10 0.81 1.91
CA LEU A 19 -7.35 0.12 1.58
C LEU A 19 -7.06 -1.37 1.36
N SER A 20 -7.97 -2.26 1.81
CA SER A 20 -7.78 -3.72 1.75
C SER A 20 -7.43 -4.22 0.34
N ILE A 21 -8.04 -3.63 -0.69
CA ILE A 21 -7.79 -4.01 -2.08
C ILE A 21 -6.32 -3.83 -2.52
N TYR A 22 -5.60 -2.87 -1.94
CA TYR A 22 -4.17 -2.71 -2.23
C TYR A 22 -3.33 -3.76 -1.53
N ASP A 23 -3.68 -4.10 -0.28
CA ASP A 23 -2.99 -5.14 0.46
C ASP A 23 -3.23 -6.51 -0.19
N GLU A 24 -4.47 -6.86 -0.54
CA GLU A 24 -4.81 -8.11 -1.24
C GLU A 24 -4.07 -8.26 -2.57
N ALA A 25 -3.95 -7.18 -3.34
CA ALA A 25 -3.23 -7.19 -4.61
C ALA A 25 -1.71 -7.38 -4.41
N LEU A 26 -1.14 -6.78 -3.36
CA LEU A 26 0.28 -6.92 -3.01
C LEU A 26 0.57 -8.30 -2.43
N ASP A 27 -0.30 -8.83 -1.57
CA ASP A 27 -0.23 -10.19 -1.03
C ASP A 27 -0.18 -11.21 -2.16
N PHE A 28 -1.09 -11.10 -3.13
CA PHE A 28 -1.08 -11.96 -4.32
C PHE A 28 0.22 -11.82 -5.14
N ALA A 29 0.71 -10.59 -5.32
CA ALA A 29 1.87 -10.34 -6.17
C ALA A 29 3.20 -10.76 -5.52
N ILE A 30 3.27 -10.76 -4.19
CA ILE A 30 4.48 -11.07 -3.40
C ILE A 30 4.46 -12.51 -2.87
N ASP A 31 3.32 -13.21 -2.97
CA ASP A 31 3.19 -14.60 -2.51
C ASP A 31 4.31 -15.49 -3.07
N SER A 32 5.18 -15.95 -2.17
CA SER A 32 6.30 -16.85 -2.47
C SER A 32 5.86 -18.20 -3.05
N SER A 33 4.60 -18.59 -2.87
CA SER A 33 4.00 -19.77 -3.49
C SER A 33 3.80 -19.58 -5.01
N GLU A 34 3.61 -18.34 -5.47
CA GLU A 34 3.44 -17.97 -6.88
C GLU A 34 4.79 -17.69 -7.55
N LYS A 35 5.54 -18.77 -7.82
CA LYS A 35 6.90 -18.75 -8.40
C LYS A 35 7.01 -18.11 -9.79
N ARG A 36 5.89 -17.77 -10.44
CA ARG A 36 5.87 -17.19 -11.79
C ARG A 36 6.08 -15.68 -11.77
N ILE A 37 5.73 -14.99 -10.68
CA ILE A 37 5.87 -13.55 -10.56
C ILE A 37 7.29 -13.24 -10.09
N LYS A 38 8.02 -12.48 -10.91
CA LYS A 38 9.41 -12.08 -10.62
C LYS A 38 9.57 -10.57 -10.46
N ASN A 39 8.56 -9.82 -10.92
CA ASN A 39 8.60 -8.36 -11.03
C ASN A 39 7.18 -7.82 -10.82
N ILE A 40 7.07 -6.71 -10.10
CA ILE A 40 5.80 -6.03 -9.82
C ILE A 40 5.94 -4.57 -10.25
N GLY A 41 4.93 -4.05 -10.94
CA GLY A 41 4.86 -2.65 -11.34
C GLY A 41 3.62 -1.97 -10.78
N ILE A 42 3.79 -0.87 -10.04
CA ILE A 42 2.69 -0.05 -9.51
C ILE A 42 2.51 1.16 -10.44
N SER A 43 1.33 1.27 -11.06
CA SER A 43 0.99 2.36 -11.99
C SER A 43 -0.08 3.29 -11.41
N GLY A 44 -0.24 4.46 -12.04
CA GLY A 44 -1.18 5.50 -11.60
C GLY A 44 -0.61 6.90 -11.79
N SER A 45 -1.48 7.92 -11.77
CA SER A 45 -1.09 9.31 -11.99
C SER A 45 -0.02 9.80 -11.01
N TYR A 46 0.73 10.84 -11.40
CA TYR A 46 1.64 11.54 -10.48
C TYR A 46 0.85 12.07 -9.27
N GLY A 47 1.39 11.90 -8.06
CA GLY A 47 0.71 12.26 -6.82
C GLY A 47 -0.38 11.28 -6.33
N ALA A 48 -0.65 10.18 -7.03
CA ALA A 48 -1.67 9.19 -6.61
C ALA A 48 -1.28 8.34 -5.38
N GLY A 49 -0.12 8.59 -4.76
CA GLY A 49 0.30 7.88 -3.55
C GLY A 49 0.90 6.49 -3.77
N LYS A 50 1.39 6.16 -4.97
CA LYS A 50 2.01 4.84 -5.28
C LYS A 50 3.10 4.44 -4.27
N SER A 51 4.02 5.35 -3.97
CA SER A 51 5.06 5.12 -2.96
C SER A 51 4.51 4.98 -1.55
N THR A 52 3.43 5.71 -1.22
CA THR A 52 2.73 5.57 0.06
C THR A 52 2.15 4.17 0.21
N VAL A 53 1.43 3.67 -0.81
CA VAL A 53 0.82 2.32 -0.78
C VAL A 53 1.89 1.26 -0.51
N TRP A 54 3.01 1.31 -1.25
CA TRP A 54 4.14 0.40 -1.06
C TRP A 54 4.75 0.49 0.35
N ASN A 55 5.08 1.71 0.80
CA ASN A 55 5.74 1.90 2.09
C ASN A 55 4.84 1.52 3.28
N THR A 56 3.55 1.82 3.19
CA THR A 56 2.56 1.43 4.20
C THR A 56 2.44 -0.09 4.27
N TYR A 57 2.43 -0.79 3.13
CA TYR A 57 2.40 -2.25 3.09
C TYR A 57 3.64 -2.88 3.72
N VAL A 58 4.84 -2.47 3.31
CA VAL A 58 6.10 -3.00 3.86
C VAL A 58 6.19 -2.76 5.37
N LYS A 59 5.76 -1.59 5.85
CA LYS A 59 5.75 -1.27 7.28
C LYS A 59 4.82 -2.22 8.06
N LYS A 60 3.64 -2.53 7.51
CA LYS A 60 2.69 -3.48 8.10
C LYS A 60 3.30 -4.88 8.21
N GLU A 61 3.91 -5.40 7.14
CA GLU A 61 4.52 -6.72 7.14
C GLU A 61 5.69 -6.84 8.13
N ILE A 62 6.56 -5.83 8.17
CA ILE A 62 7.66 -5.78 9.17
C ILE A 62 7.09 -5.78 10.59
N LEU A 63 6.05 -4.99 10.85
CA LEU A 63 5.43 -4.91 12.16
C LEU A 63 4.84 -6.27 12.59
N ILE A 64 4.15 -6.97 11.68
CA ILE A 64 3.60 -8.30 11.93
C ILE A 64 4.70 -9.29 12.29
N ILE A 65 5.81 -9.29 11.56
CA ILE A 65 6.96 -10.15 11.83
C ILE A 65 7.52 -9.84 13.23
N LEU A 66 7.76 -8.56 13.55
CA LEU A 66 8.32 -8.18 14.85
C LEU A 66 7.47 -8.63 16.05
N PHE A 67 6.14 -8.66 15.91
CA PHE A 67 5.25 -9.14 16.96
C PHE A 67 5.05 -10.66 17.00
N GLN A 68 5.41 -11.41 15.95
CA GLN A 68 5.34 -12.89 15.96
C GLN A 68 6.52 -13.56 16.69
N TYR A 69 7.63 -12.84 16.91
CA TYR A 69 8.84 -13.35 17.55
C TYR A 69 8.95 -13.02 19.06
N HIS A 70 7.87 -12.55 19.68
CA HIS A 70 7.73 -12.29 21.12
C HIS A 70 6.56 -13.10 21.70
#